data_AF-A0A7T2RRM0-F1
#
_entry.id   AF-A0A7T2RRM0-F1
#
_cell.length_a   1.000
_cell.length_b   1.000
_cell.length_c   1.000
_cell.angle_alpha   90.00
_cell.angle_beta   90.00
_cell.angle_gamma   90.00
#
_symmetry.space_group_name_H-M   'P 1'
#
loop_
_entity.id
_entity.type
_entity.pdbx_description
1 polymer ?
#
loop_
_entity_poly.entity_id
_entity_poly.type
_entity_poly.pdbx_seq_one_letter_code
_entity_poly.pdbx_strand_id
1 'polypeptide(L)' 'MDTYFTVLPHQLANQVGSGSLEVLSSPWLLGYFENAAVRFLKDHLEEDETTVGTYAQLEHLAPSLLNEEIRIHC' A
#
# COMPACT_ATOMS: atom_id res chain seq x y z
N MET A 1 6.13 10.44 -8.58
CA MET A 1 5.76 9.27 -9.38
C MET A 1 4.39 8.78 -8.93
N ASP A 2 3.49 8.49 -9.85
CA ASP A 2 2.19 7.89 -9.53
C ASP A 2 2.21 6.38 -9.71
N THR A 3 1.61 5.65 -8.77
CA THR A 3 1.31 4.21 -8.88
C THR A 3 -0.17 3.99 -8.62
N TYR A 4 -0.74 2.99 -9.30
CA TYR A 4 -2.17 2.71 -9.27
C TYR A 4 -2.40 1.26 -8.85
N PHE A 5 -3.37 1.06 -7.96
CA PHE A 5 -3.75 -0.25 -7.45
C PHE A 5 -5.27 -0.34 -7.38
N THR A 6 -5.84 -1.49 -7.74
CA THR A 6 -7.26 -1.75 -7.53
C THR A 6 -7.44 -2.48 -6.20
N VAL A 7 -8.39 -2.07 -5.38
CA VAL A 7 -8.71 -2.77 -4.12
C VAL A 7 -9.29 -4.15 -4.45
N LEU A 8 -8.62 -5.21 -3.99
CA LEU A 8 -8.99 -6.61 -4.21
C LEU A 8 -9.63 -7.24 -2.95
N PRO A 9 -10.42 -8.32 -3.09
CA PRO A 9 -11.15 -8.91 -1.96
C PRO A 9 -10.27 -9.31 -0.77
N HIS A 10 -9.10 -9.91 -1.01
CA HIS A 10 -8.19 -10.34 0.06
C HIS A 10 -7.55 -9.17 0.84
N GLN A 11 -7.77 -7.94 0.37
CA GLN A 11 -7.20 -6.72 0.95
C GLN A 11 -8.16 -6.00 1.89
N LEU A 12 -9.41 -6.46 1.95
CA LEU A 12 -10.43 -5.87 2.78
C LEU A 12 -10.12 -6.10 4.27
N ALA A 13 -10.47 -5.11 5.09
CA ALA A 13 -10.15 -5.11 6.52
C ALA A 13 -10.70 -6.34 7.24
N ASN A 14 -11.91 -6.80 6.86
CA ASN A 14 -12.55 -8.02 7.37
C ASN A 14 -11.85 -9.31 6.94
N GLN A 15 -11.23 -9.35 5.76
CA GLN A 15 -10.47 -10.52 5.29
C GLN A 15 -9.08 -10.59 5.96
N VAL A 16 -8.46 -9.43 6.20
CA VAL A 16 -7.13 -9.31 6.80
C VAL A 16 -7.19 -9.45 8.33
N GLY A 17 -8.35 -9.22 8.95
CA GLY A 17 -8.52 -9.22 10.41
C GLY A 17 -8.10 -7.91 11.08
N SER A 18 -7.89 -6.85 10.29
CA SER A 18 -7.53 -5.50 10.80
C SER A 18 -8.74 -4.64 11.18
N GLY A 19 -9.95 -5.09 10.84
CA GLY A 19 -11.22 -4.43 11.11
C GLY A 19 -12.38 -5.32 10.67
N SER A 20 -13.63 -4.89 10.88
CA SER A 20 -14.83 -5.68 10.54
C SER A 20 -15.51 -5.27 9.23
N LEU A 21 -15.09 -4.18 8.60
CA LEU A 21 -15.74 -3.60 7.42
C LEU A 21 -15.12 -4.12 6.11
N GLU A 22 -15.93 -4.09 5.04
CA GLU A 22 -15.52 -4.41 3.66
C GLU A 22 -14.89 -3.20 2.96
N VAL A 23 -13.79 -2.69 3.52
CA VAL A 23 -13.01 -1.56 3.00
C VAL A 23 -11.54 -1.92 2.96
N LEU A 24 -10.72 -1.24 2.16
CA LEU A 24 -9.27 -1.43 2.11
C LEU A 24 -8.68 -1.41 3.53
N SER A 25 -7.81 -2.37 3.84
CA SER A 25 -7.17 -2.43 5.15
C SER A 25 -6.00 -1.44 5.26
N SER A 26 -5.78 -0.89 6.46
CA SER A 26 -4.60 -0.06 6.74
C SER A 26 -3.27 -0.79 6.48
N PRO A 27 -3.11 -2.10 6.81
CA PRO A 27 -1.93 -2.86 6.42
C PRO A 27 -1.68 -2.92 4.90
N TRP A 28 -2.71 -3.08 4.07
CA TRP A 28 -2.53 -3.08 2.61
C TRP A 28 -2.23 -1.69 2.07
N LEU A 29 -2.84 -0.64 2.61
CA LEU A 29 -2.49 0.73 2.26
C LEU A 29 -1.00 1.00 2.54
N LEU A 30 -0.49 0.58 3.71
CA LEU A 30 0.93 0.68 4.03
C LEU A 30 1.80 -0.11 3.04
N GLY A 31 1.43 -1.35 2.73
CA GLY A 31 2.16 -2.18 1.77
C GLY A 31 2.22 -1.56 0.36
N TYR A 32 1.18 -0.85 -0.06
CA TYR A 32 1.20 -0.11 -1.32
C TYR A 32 2.17 1.08 -1.29
N PHE A 33 2.27 1.81 -0.17
CA PHE A 33 3.28 2.85 0.00
C PHE A 33 4.70 2.28 -0.02
N GLU A 34 4.95 1.15 0.66
CA GLU A 34 6.24 0.46 0.61
C GLU A 34 6.58 0.01 -0.82
N ASN A 35 5.62 -0.54 -1.56
CA ASN A 35 5.84 -0.94 -2.95
C ASN A 35 6.18 0.26 -3.86
N ALA A 36 5.51 1.39 -3.66
CA ALA A 36 5.81 2.62 -4.39
C ALA A 36 7.22 3.13 -4.07
N ALA A 37 7.62 3.11 -2.79
CA ALA A 37 8.96 3.51 -2.36
C ALA A 37 10.06 2.61 -2.95
N VAL A 38 9.88 1.28 -2.95
CA VAL A 38 10.81 0.33 -3.57
C VAL A 38 10.97 0.61 -5.07
N ARG A 39 9.87 0.85 -5.79
CA ARG A 39 9.91 1.19 -7.22
C ARG A 39 10.65 2.49 -7.48
N PHE A 40 10.46 3.49 -6.62
CA PHE A 40 11.13 4.79 -6.73
C PHE A 40 12.65 4.67 -6.54
N LEU A 41 13.08 3.85 -5.59
CA LEU A 41 14.50 3.66 -5.28
C LEU A 41 15.20 2.70 -6.23
N LYS A 42 14.48 1.92 -7.04
CA LYS A 42 15.05 0.87 -7.89
C LYS A 42 16.20 1.36 -8.78
N ASP A 43 16.07 2.55 -9.37
CA ASP A 43 17.10 3.11 -10.27
C ASP A 43 18.30 3.72 -9.51
N HIS A 44 18.31 3.63 -8.17
CA HIS A 44 19.34 4.13 -7.28
C HIS A 44 20.06 3.01 -6.49
N LEU A 45 19.75 1.75 -6.76
CA LEU A 45 20.32 0.59 -6.07
C LEU A 45 21.22 -0.21 -7.01
N GLU A 46 22.26 -0.82 -6.46
CA GLU A 46 23.06 -1.81 -7.17
C GLU A 46 22.28 -3.12 -7.37
N GLU A 47 22.75 -4.02 -8.25
CA GLU A 47 22.04 -5.25 -8.62
C GLU A 47 21.80 -6.21 -7.44
N ASP A 48 22.67 -6.20 -6.44
CA ASP A 48 22.60 -7.04 -5.23
C ASP A 48 22.02 -6.31 -4.01
N GLU A 49 21.53 -5.08 -4.18
CA GLU A 49 20.97 -4.28 -3.11
C GLU A 49 19.43 -4.28 -3.07
N THR A 50 18.89 -4.05 -1.87
CA THR A 50 17.46 -3.83 -1.65
C THR A 50 17.26 -2.89 -0.47
N THR A 51 16.01 -2.47 -0.27
CA THR A 51 15.62 -1.54 0.80
C THR A 51 14.72 -2.23 1.81
N VAL A 52 14.84 -1.87 3.08
CA VAL A 52 13.93 -2.29 4.14
C VAL A 52 13.33 -1.05 4.81
N GLY A 53 11.99 -0.99 4.89
CA GLY A 53 11.30 0.05 5.64
C GLY A 53 11.61 -0.06 7.13
N THR A 54 12.13 0.99 7.74
CA THR A 54 12.48 1.02 9.17
C THR A 54 11.47 1.80 10.02
N TYR A 55 10.68 2.67 9.38
CA TYR A 55 9.65 3.48 10.02
C TYR A 55 8.57 3.84 9.01
N ALA A 56 7.31 3.76 9.45
CA ALA A 56 6.18 4.25 8.70
C ALA A 56 5.13 4.85 9.64
N GLN A 57 4.49 5.91 9.18
CA GLN A 57 3.33 6.52 9.82
C GLN A 57 2.30 6.80 8.74
N LEU A 58 1.05 6.43 8.98
CA LEU A 58 -0.05 6.61 8.04
C LEU A 58 -1.28 7.16 8.75
N GLU A 59 -2.01 8.02 8.05
CA GLU A 59 -3.35 8.45 8.44
C GLU A 59 -4.33 7.92 7.39
N HIS A 60 -5.17 6.95 7.77
CA HIS A 60 -6.17 6.36 6.88
C HIS A 60 -7.49 7.13 7.04
N LEU A 61 -7.58 8.26 6.33
CA LEU A 61 -8.60 9.29 6.59
C LEU A 61 -10.01 8.93 6.11
N ALA A 62 -10.13 8.11 5.07
CA ALA A 62 -11.40 7.71 4.48
C ALA A 62 -11.36 6.25 4.04
N PRO A 63 -12.48 5.52 4.10
CA PRO A 63 -12.55 4.17 3.59
C PRO A 63 -12.44 4.17 2.06
N SER A 64 -11.80 3.13 1.51
CA SER A 64 -11.82 2.84 0.08
C SER A 64 -12.53 1.50 -0.17
N LEU A 65 -13.47 1.48 -1.09
CA LEU A 65 -14.33 0.32 -1.37
C LEU A 65 -13.65 -0.71 -2.28
N LEU A 66 -14.19 -1.93 -2.28
CA LEU A 66 -13.80 -2.96 -3.23
C LEU A 66 -13.91 -2.45 -4.68
N ASN A 67 -12.91 -2.77 -5.51
CA ASN A 67 -12.76 -2.33 -6.90
C ASN A 67 -12.49 -0.82 -7.10
N GLU A 68 -12.38 -0.01 -6.04
CA GLU A 68 -11.88 1.36 -6.21
C GLU A 68 -10.41 1.36 -6.62
N GLU A 69 -10.05 2.35 -7.42
CA GLU A 69 -8.66 2.61 -7.81
C GLU A 69 -8.01 3.55 -6.78
N ILE A 70 -6.89 3.10 -6.23
CA ILE A 70 -6.04 3.87 -5.33
C ILE A 70 -4.85 4.38 -6.12
N ARG A 71 -4.70 5.71 -6.15
CA ARG A 71 -3.50 6.37 -6.64
C ARG A 71 -2.59 6.71 -5.46
N ILE A 72 -1.37 6.20 -5.49
CA ILE A 72 -0.29 6.61 -4.58
C ILE A 72 0.65 7.54 -5.32
N HIS A 73 0.88 8.70 -4.72
CA HIS A 73 1.80 9.71 -5.20
C HIS A 73 3.01 9.78 -4.25
N CYS A 74 4.20 9.58 -4.80
CA CYS A 74 5.47 9.80 -4.12
C CYS A 74 6.26 10.93 -4.78
#